data_AF-A0A6A4JGL5-F1
#
_entry.id   AF-A0A6A4JGL5-F1
#
_cell.length_a   1.000
_cell.length_b   1.000
_cell.length_c   1.000
_cell.angle_alpha   90.00
_cell.angle_beta   90.00
_cell.angle_gamma   90.00
#
_symmetry.space_group_name_H-M   'P 1'
#
loop_
_entity.id
_entity.type
_entity.pdbx_description
1 polymer ?
#
loop_
_entity_poly.entity_id
_entity_poly.type
_entity_poly.pdbx_seq_one_letter_code
_entity_poly.pdbx_strand_id
1 'polypeptide(L)'
;MSVSDPLIKELKSHANRLLTESPRSIQDADPHVTLFCECLERILCHGLHKPRSVIGIIRVPSPWVWLEQAADEKYGGPYSYISSVENVKRCGKVKTDRGKVRLLIRLALTRRCIHYPVQFINRDSRRYSFYTPQSIVGDCILCELLLSVLMIVSRLEFNLDVNNSVFLDDTWKIPASISLQLCPSRTLGVTVMFIDGKAVVVDILENSLAAECEEIVVGDILDSLNGMPVNDSVQGTMLNVMKRVMGQPLELYIIKCASGSVIFPQMVPILKQAGLNPQQILDSISIKKKNRDNEEDAASLISYVGNVDTGTRGDVKQIFFAINELVKSGRAESLPVTIECHDLGIKVLSGLTQKVLFEHPYMEISSCGSSTSGPLYFAYIAGDENFSNCKNFKCYIFRSLNPLQVESLLKTIGQGFKRTLFTV
;
A
#
# COMPACT_ATOMS: atom_id res chain seq x y z
N MET A 1 10.26 44.63 -20.96
CA MET A 1 8.93 44.23 -20.47
C MET A 1 9.04 42.82 -19.94
N SER A 2 8.72 42.55 -18.67
CA SER A 2 8.69 41.17 -18.17
C SER A 2 7.45 40.48 -18.74
N VAL A 3 7.66 39.55 -19.66
CA VAL A 3 6.57 38.70 -20.16
C VAL A 3 6.15 37.81 -18.99
N SER A 4 4.96 38.08 -18.43
CA SER A 4 4.47 37.43 -17.21
C SER A 4 3.10 36.82 -17.52
N ASP A 5 3.03 35.50 -17.49
CA ASP A 5 1.79 34.75 -17.67
C ASP A 5 1.27 34.23 -16.31
N PRO A 6 -0.02 34.38 -15.98
CA PRO A 6 -0.60 33.90 -14.72
C PRO A 6 -0.41 32.41 -14.47
N LEU A 7 -0.56 31.55 -15.49
CA LEU A 7 -0.40 30.10 -15.35
C LEU A 7 1.07 29.72 -15.11
N ILE A 8 2.02 30.44 -15.72
CA ILE A 8 3.45 30.23 -15.43
C ILE A 8 3.78 30.62 -13.99
N LYS A 9 3.21 31.72 -13.47
CA LYS A 9 3.38 32.10 -12.05
C LYS A 9 2.79 31.04 -11.12
N GLU A 10 1.60 30.53 -11.46
CA GLU A 10 0.94 29.47 -10.71
C GLU A 10 1.77 28.18 -10.71
N LEU A 11 2.24 27.73 -11.88
CA LEU A 11 3.09 26.55 -12.01
C LEU A 11 4.39 26.69 -11.22
N LYS A 12 5.03 27.87 -11.26
CA LYS A 12 6.23 28.19 -10.44
C LYS A 12 5.94 28.08 -8.95
N SER A 13 4.78 28.57 -8.51
CA SER A 13 4.36 28.45 -7.12
C SER A 13 4.22 26.98 -6.71
N HIS A 14 3.53 26.16 -7.52
CA HIS A 14 3.35 24.73 -7.22
C HIS A 14 4.68 23.97 -7.25
N ALA A 15 5.55 24.27 -8.24
CA ALA A 15 6.89 23.69 -8.32
C ALA A 15 7.76 24.06 -7.11
N ASN A 16 7.65 25.29 -6.60
CA ASN A 16 8.37 25.70 -5.40
C ASN A 16 7.88 24.92 -4.17
N ARG A 17 6.58 24.75 -4.00
CA ARG A 17 6.03 23.93 -2.90
C ARG A 17 6.49 22.48 -2.97
N LEU A 18 6.50 21.88 -4.16
CA LEU A 18 7.08 20.55 -4.38
C LEU A 18 8.58 20.47 -4.01
N LEU A 19 9.31 21.58 -4.08
CA LEU A 19 10.72 21.63 -3.74
C LEU A 19 10.96 21.86 -2.24
N THR A 20 10.12 22.66 -1.58
CA THR A 20 10.38 23.15 -0.22
C THR A 20 9.51 22.50 0.86
N GLU A 21 8.31 22.04 0.51
CA GLU A 21 7.30 21.54 1.47
C GLU A 21 7.10 20.02 1.36
N SER A 22 7.37 19.42 0.19
CA SER A 22 7.19 17.99 -0.05
C SER A 22 8.30 17.12 0.55
N PRO A 23 8.00 15.85 0.87
CA PRO A 23 9.02 14.90 1.31
C PRO A 23 10.05 14.63 0.21
N ARG A 24 11.20 14.06 0.60
CA ARG A 24 12.27 13.72 -0.34
C ARG A 24 11.79 12.81 -1.47
N SER A 25 10.94 11.83 -1.16
CA SER A 25 10.27 10.96 -2.14
C SER A 25 8.80 11.34 -2.20
N ILE A 26 8.41 12.01 -3.28
CA ILE A 26 7.08 12.59 -3.48
C ILE A 26 6.12 11.51 -3.99
N GLN A 27 5.03 11.29 -3.25
CA GLN A 27 4.03 10.24 -3.51
C GLN A 27 2.66 10.84 -3.87
N ASP A 28 1.71 10.01 -4.30
CA ASP A 28 0.36 10.44 -4.69
C ASP A 28 -0.45 11.14 -3.60
N ALA A 29 -0.16 10.85 -2.33
CA ALA A 29 -0.81 11.50 -1.20
C ALA A 29 -0.43 12.97 -1.02
N ASP A 30 0.65 13.42 -1.67
CA ASP A 30 1.10 14.81 -1.59
C ASP A 30 0.12 15.74 -2.33
N PRO A 31 -0.48 16.73 -1.65
CA PRO A 31 -1.49 17.60 -2.23
C PRO A 31 -0.92 18.49 -3.36
N HIS A 32 0.38 18.79 -3.36
CA HIS A 32 1.01 19.64 -4.36
C HIS A 32 1.20 18.93 -5.71
N VAL A 33 1.28 17.60 -5.72
CA VAL A 33 1.39 16.82 -6.97
C VAL A 33 0.19 17.07 -7.87
N THR A 34 -1.02 16.95 -7.31
CA THR A 34 -2.27 17.15 -8.06
C THR A 34 -2.33 18.58 -8.61
N LEU A 35 -2.05 19.59 -7.78
CA LEU A 35 -2.09 20.99 -8.17
C LEU A 35 -1.10 21.33 -9.30
N PHE A 36 0.14 20.82 -9.18
CA PHE A 36 1.15 20.98 -10.21
C PHE A 36 0.71 20.34 -11.54
N CYS A 37 0.23 19.09 -11.47
CA CYS A 37 -0.18 18.32 -12.65
C CYS A 37 -1.39 18.95 -13.36
N GLU A 38 -2.39 19.42 -12.61
CA GLU A 38 -3.54 20.16 -13.14
C GLU A 38 -3.14 21.47 -13.81
N CYS A 39 -2.22 22.22 -13.20
CA CYS A 39 -1.69 23.45 -13.80
C CYS A 39 -0.91 23.17 -15.08
N LEU A 40 -0.07 22.12 -15.10
CA LEU A 40 0.67 21.72 -16.29
C LEU A 40 -0.26 21.26 -17.41
N GLU A 41 -1.29 20.45 -17.12
CA GLU A 41 -2.30 20.06 -18.09
C GLU A 41 -2.99 21.29 -18.71
N ARG A 42 -3.39 22.28 -17.88
CA ARG A 42 -3.98 23.54 -18.38
C ARG A 42 -3.05 24.28 -19.32
N ILE A 43 -1.77 24.39 -18.98
CA ILE A 43 -0.75 25.03 -19.82
C ILE A 43 -0.62 24.31 -21.18
N LEU A 44 -0.53 22.98 -21.16
CA LEU A 44 -0.40 22.17 -22.37
C LEU A 44 -1.66 22.23 -23.24
N CYS A 45 -2.84 22.39 -22.67
CA CYS A 45 -4.09 22.52 -23.42
C CYS A 45 -4.35 23.95 -23.93
N HIS A 46 -3.75 24.96 -23.31
CA HIS A 46 -4.02 26.36 -23.62
C HIS A 46 -3.54 26.75 -25.02
N GLY A 47 -4.45 27.28 -25.84
CA GLY A 47 -4.16 27.80 -27.17
C GLY A 47 -3.86 26.73 -28.23
N LEU A 48 -4.25 25.48 -28.01
CA LEU A 48 -4.20 24.45 -29.07
C LEU A 48 -5.10 24.83 -30.26
N HIS A 49 -4.57 24.67 -31.47
CA HIS A 49 -5.35 24.82 -32.69
C HIS A 49 -6.40 23.71 -32.84
N LYS A 50 -7.57 24.07 -33.37
CA LYS A 50 -8.57 23.10 -33.76
C LYS A 50 -8.03 22.27 -34.92
N PRO A 51 -7.93 20.93 -34.80
CA PRO A 51 -7.43 20.11 -35.89
C PRO A 51 -8.34 20.28 -37.11
N ARG A 52 -7.74 20.58 -38.26
CA ARG A 52 -8.46 20.64 -39.53
C ARG A 52 -8.83 19.22 -39.96
N SER A 53 -10.11 18.93 -40.08
CA SER A 53 -10.60 17.63 -40.53
C SER A 53 -10.92 17.66 -42.02
N VAL A 54 -10.41 16.68 -42.76
CA VAL A 54 -10.69 16.52 -44.20
C VAL A 54 -12.11 15.99 -44.44
N ILE A 55 -12.81 15.49 -43.41
CA ILE A 55 -14.12 14.81 -43.52
C ILE A 55 -15.17 15.41 -42.55
N GLY A 56 -15.04 16.68 -42.15
CA GLY A 56 -16.02 17.34 -41.27
C GLY A 56 -16.10 16.81 -39.82
N ILE A 57 -15.33 15.79 -39.46
CA ILE A 57 -15.24 15.28 -38.08
C ILE A 57 -14.32 16.20 -37.28
N ILE A 58 -14.88 17.12 -36.50
CA ILE A 58 -14.12 17.99 -35.60
C ILE A 58 -13.56 17.13 -34.46
N ARG A 59 -12.25 16.85 -34.48
CA ARG A 59 -11.58 16.22 -33.33
C ARG A 59 -11.34 17.26 -32.23
N VAL A 60 -11.43 16.83 -30.97
CA VAL A 60 -11.05 17.67 -29.83
C VAL A 60 -9.54 17.92 -29.89
N PRO A 61 -9.06 19.17 -29.81
CA PRO A 61 -7.64 19.46 -29.74
C PRO A 61 -7.02 18.77 -28.53
N SER A 62 -5.90 18.10 -28.71
CA SER A 62 -5.21 17.39 -27.62
C SER A 62 -3.71 17.58 -27.74
N PRO A 63 -3.00 17.85 -26.62
CA PRO A 63 -1.55 17.90 -26.63
C PRO A 63 -0.94 16.50 -26.82
N TRP A 64 -1.71 15.42 -26.64
CA TRP A 64 -1.25 14.04 -26.87
C TRP A 64 -0.55 13.88 -28.22
N VAL A 65 -1.08 14.50 -29.28
CA VAL A 65 -0.59 14.34 -30.66
C VAL A 65 0.89 14.68 -30.79
N TRP A 66 1.33 15.84 -30.28
CA TRP A 66 2.72 16.25 -30.40
C TRP A 66 3.59 15.67 -29.27
N LEU A 67 3.01 15.39 -28.10
CA LEU A 67 3.69 14.69 -27.01
C LEU A 67 4.10 13.27 -27.44
N GLU A 68 3.24 12.57 -28.16
CA GLU A 68 3.55 11.27 -28.76
C GLU A 68 4.63 11.41 -29.84
N GLN A 69 4.55 12.42 -30.71
CA GLN A 69 5.57 12.67 -31.74
C GLN A 69 6.95 12.95 -31.17
N ALA A 70 7.05 13.56 -29.99
CA ALA A 70 8.33 13.81 -29.32
C ALA A 70 9.08 12.52 -28.95
N ALA A 71 8.41 11.37 -28.90
CA ALA A 71 9.03 10.07 -28.63
C ALA A 71 9.44 9.30 -29.89
N ASP A 72 9.21 9.85 -31.08
CA ASP A 72 9.60 9.19 -32.33
C ASP A 72 11.13 9.07 -32.43
N GLU A 73 11.61 7.86 -32.72
CA GLU A 73 13.03 7.50 -32.75
C GLU A 73 13.86 8.42 -33.63
N LYS A 74 13.27 8.97 -34.71
CA LYS A 74 13.97 9.90 -35.62
C LYS A 74 14.49 11.16 -34.92
N TYR A 75 13.90 11.52 -33.77
CA TYR A 75 14.28 12.72 -33.02
C TYR A 75 15.33 12.46 -31.94
N GLY A 76 15.75 11.20 -31.73
CA GLY A 76 16.84 10.85 -30.83
C GLY A 76 16.58 11.23 -29.37
N GLY A 77 15.33 11.11 -28.91
CA GLY A 77 14.95 11.45 -27.53
C GLY A 77 15.50 10.49 -26.47
N PRO A 78 15.50 10.90 -25.18
CA PRO A 78 15.94 10.04 -24.10
C PRO A 78 15.02 8.82 -23.97
N TYR A 79 15.62 7.65 -23.76
CA TYR A 79 14.88 6.39 -23.59
C TYR A 79 13.81 6.47 -22.49
N SER A 80 14.06 7.21 -21.42
CA SER A 80 13.09 7.42 -20.33
C SER A 80 11.78 8.05 -20.82
N TYR A 81 11.82 9.00 -21.76
CA TYR A 81 10.62 9.59 -22.34
C TYR A 81 9.97 8.66 -23.37
N ILE A 82 10.77 8.05 -24.25
CA ILE A 82 10.28 7.12 -25.29
C ILE A 82 9.52 5.95 -24.64
N SER A 83 10.12 5.30 -23.64
CA SER A 83 9.47 4.24 -22.88
C SER A 83 8.20 4.73 -22.16
N SER A 84 8.13 6.00 -21.78
CA SER A 84 6.94 6.54 -21.11
C SER A 84 5.76 6.65 -22.07
N VAL A 85 6.01 7.14 -23.28
CA VAL A 85 4.99 7.19 -24.34
C VAL A 85 4.55 5.78 -24.73
N GLU A 86 5.48 4.84 -24.90
CA GLU A 86 5.14 3.44 -25.19
C GLU A 86 4.33 2.78 -24.08
N ASN A 87 4.64 3.06 -22.81
CA ASN A 87 3.84 2.60 -21.67
C ASN A 87 2.40 3.13 -21.71
N VAL A 88 2.22 4.41 -22.06
CA VAL A 88 0.88 5.00 -22.21
C VAL A 88 0.12 4.33 -23.35
N LYS A 89 0.76 4.11 -24.50
CA LYS A 89 0.13 3.47 -25.67
C LYS A 89 -0.29 2.03 -25.40
N ARG A 90 0.46 1.30 -24.59
CA ARG A 90 0.16 -0.08 -24.17
C ARG A 90 -0.85 -0.15 -23.01
N CYS A 91 -1.11 0.97 -22.34
CA CYS A 91 -2.02 1.00 -21.20
C CYS A 91 -3.48 0.91 -21.68
N GLY A 92 -4.11 -0.24 -21.45
CA GLY A 92 -5.53 -0.45 -21.76
C GLY A 92 -6.51 0.21 -20.77
N LYS A 93 -6.03 0.82 -19.68
CA LYS A 93 -6.87 1.41 -18.63
C LYS A 93 -7.32 2.83 -18.95
N VAL A 94 -6.61 3.52 -19.85
CA VAL A 94 -6.83 4.93 -20.18
C VAL A 94 -7.22 5.05 -21.64
N LYS A 95 -8.41 5.59 -21.91
CA LYS A 95 -9.03 5.56 -23.26
C LYS A 95 -8.97 6.92 -23.96
N THR A 96 -9.05 8.02 -23.21
CA THR A 96 -9.09 9.37 -23.79
C THR A 96 -7.69 9.94 -23.96
N ASP A 97 -7.50 10.81 -24.96
CA ASP A 97 -6.22 11.51 -25.11
C ASP A 97 -5.88 12.37 -23.89
N ARG A 98 -6.89 12.88 -23.18
CA ARG A 98 -6.71 13.61 -21.92
C ARG A 98 -6.12 12.71 -20.85
N GLY A 99 -6.70 11.54 -20.63
CA GLY A 99 -6.15 10.55 -19.70
C GLY A 99 -4.74 10.12 -20.10
N LYS A 100 -4.47 9.94 -21.40
CA LYS A 100 -3.12 9.58 -21.88
C LYS A 100 -2.09 10.64 -21.54
N VAL A 101 -2.43 11.92 -21.72
CA VAL A 101 -1.58 13.06 -21.32
C VAL A 101 -1.31 13.03 -19.82
N ARG A 102 -2.34 12.78 -19.01
CA ARG A 102 -2.19 12.70 -17.54
C ARG A 102 -1.29 11.55 -17.11
N LEU A 103 -1.48 10.36 -17.69
CA LEU A 103 -0.62 9.21 -17.44
C LEU A 103 0.82 9.48 -17.89
N LEU A 104 1.01 10.13 -19.05
CA LEU A 104 2.34 10.51 -19.54
C LEU A 104 3.04 11.48 -18.59
N ILE A 105 2.33 12.50 -18.09
CA ILE A 105 2.88 13.44 -17.10
C ILE A 105 3.35 12.69 -15.86
N ARG A 106 2.53 11.79 -15.30
CA ARG A 106 2.90 10.97 -14.12
C ARG A 106 4.15 10.14 -14.38
N LEU A 107 4.19 9.41 -15.51
CA LEU A 107 5.34 8.62 -15.92
C LEU A 107 6.60 9.46 -16.10
N ALA A 108 6.48 10.62 -16.74
CA ALA A 108 7.60 11.51 -17.02
C ALA A 108 8.12 12.22 -15.77
N LEU A 109 7.28 12.45 -14.75
CA LEU A 109 7.70 12.90 -13.43
C LEU A 109 8.50 11.80 -12.70
N THR A 110 7.95 10.58 -12.60
CA THR A 110 8.62 9.43 -11.97
C THR A 110 9.96 9.11 -12.66
N ARG A 111 10.04 9.31 -13.98
CA ARG A 111 11.25 9.02 -14.78
C ARG A 111 12.13 10.24 -15.04
N ARG A 112 11.86 11.37 -14.37
CA ARG A 112 12.66 12.60 -14.42
C ARG A 112 12.89 13.14 -15.85
N CYS A 113 11.90 12.97 -16.73
CA CYS A 113 11.97 13.40 -18.14
C CYS A 113 10.85 14.36 -18.55
N ILE A 114 10.07 14.90 -17.60
CA ILE A 114 8.96 15.82 -17.87
C ILE A 114 9.34 17.08 -18.68
N HIS A 115 10.61 17.53 -18.57
CA HIS A 115 11.11 18.69 -19.31
C HIS A 115 11.31 18.41 -20.80
N TYR A 116 11.61 17.17 -21.17
CA TYR A 116 12.02 16.80 -22.52
C TYR A 116 11.00 17.15 -23.62
N PRO A 117 9.70 16.84 -23.51
CA PRO A 117 8.74 17.21 -24.57
C PRO A 117 8.69 18.72 -24.81
N VAL A 118 8.79 19.52 -23.76
CA VAL A 118 8.83 20.99 -23.89
C VAL A 118 10.14 21.45 -24.52
N GLN A 119 11.27 20.81 -24.17
CA GLN A 119 12.56 21.06 -24.83
C GLN A 119 12.51 20.75 -26.33
N PHE A 120 11.86 19.64 -26.69
CA PHE A 120 11.65 19.21 -28.08
C PHE A 120 10.82 20.25 -28.85
N ILE A 121 9.63 20.58 -28.36
CA ILE A 121 8.71 21.48 -29.09
C ILE A 121 9.25 22.91 -29.17
N ASN A 122 10.04 23.35 -28.19
CA ASN A 122 10.65 24.68 -28.19
C ASN A 122 11.69 24.85 -29.33
N ARG A 123 12.32 23.76 -29.77
CA ARG A 123 13.27 23.73 -30.90
C ARG A 123 12.60 23.45 -32.24
N ASP A 124 11.32 23.14 -32.24
CA ASP A 124 10.58 22.69 -33.42
C ASP A 124 9.70 23.82 -33.97
N SER A 125 9.97 24.24 -35.21
CA SER A 125 9.16 25.25 -35.89
C SER A 125 7.70 24.82 -36.08
N ARG A 126 7.40 23.51 -36.02
CA ARG A 126 6.04 22.98 -36.07
C ARG A 126 5.22 23.34 -34.84
N ARG A 127 5.78 23.91 -33.77
CA ARG A 127 5.00 24.38 -32.61
C ARG A 127 3.83 25.29 -33.01
N TYR A 128 4.03 26.14 -34.03
CA TYR A 128 3.02 27.06 -34.55
C TYR A 128 1.91 26.35 -35.35
N SER A 129 2.10 25.08 -35.72
CA SER A 129 1.04 24.25 -36.28
C SER A 129 0.13 23.66 -35.21
N PHE A 130 0.61 23.57 -33.97
CA PHE A 130 -0.14 23.04 -32.83
C PHE A 130 -0.76 24.14 -31.97
N TYR A 131 -0.11 25.30 -31.84
CA TYR A 131 -0.46 26.33 -30.86
C TYR A 131 -0.56 27.74 -31.45
N THR A 132 -1.50 28.53 -30.91
CA THR A 132 -1.57 29.98 -31.14
C THR A 132 -0.32 30.68 -30.58
N PRO A 133 0.19 31.74 -31.23
CA PRO A 133 1.35 32.51 -30.74
C PRO A 133 1.16 33.13 -29.35
N GLN A 134 -0.08 33.35 -28.90
CA GLN A 134 -0.41 33.91 -27.58
C GLN A 134 -0.42 32.86 -26.46
N SER A 135 -0.23 31.58 -26.79
CA SER A 135 -0.17 30.52 -25.79
C SER A 135 1.23 30.38 -25.22
N ILE A 136 1.33 29.77 -24.05
CA ILE A 136 2.61 29.52 -23.39
C ILE A 136 3.54 28.65 -24.23
N VAL A 137 3.02 27.60 -24.89
CA VAL A 137 3.84 26.72 -25.73
C VAL A 137 4.15 27.36 -27.09
N GLY A 138 3.25 28.21 -27.60
CA GLY A 138 3.43 28.92 -28.88
C GLY A 138 4.36 30.13 -28.81
N ASP A 139 4.46 30.80 -27.66
CA ASP A 139 5.35 31.93 -27.42
C ASP A 139 6.76 31.46 -27.02
N CYS A 140 7.79 31.96 -27.69
CA CYS A 140 9.16 31.50 -27.46
C CYS A 140 9.70 31.82 -26.06
N ILE A 141 9.32 32.96 -25.48
CA ILE A 141 9.79 33.40 -24.17
C ILE A 141 9.05 32.61 -23.08
N LEU A 142 7.73 32.48 -23.19
CA LEU A 142 6.93 31.72 -22.23
C LEU A 142 7.25 30.22 -22.28
N CYS A 143 7.51 29.66 -23.45
CA CYS A 143 7.89 28.25 -23.60
C CYS A 143 9.26 27.97 -22.95
N GLU A 144 10.21 28.91 -23.06
CA GLU A 144 11.50 28.82 -22.37
C GLU A 144 11.32 28.91 -20.85
N LEU A 145 10.43 29.79 -20.37
CA LEU A 145 10.10 29.88 -18.95
C LEU A 145 9.44 28.58 -18.45
N LEU A 146 8.52 27.99 -19.21
CA LEU A 146 7.94 26.68 -18.89
C LEU A 146 9.03 25.61 -18.78
N LEU A 147 9.91 25.54 -19.79
CA LEU A 147 11.02 24.59 -19.82
C LEU A 147 11.90 24.72 -18.57
N SER A 148 12.26 25.94 -18.18
CA SER A 148 13.10 26.19 -17.00
C SER A 148 12.49 25.63 -15.71
N VAL A 149 11.17 25.76 -15.54
CA VAL A 149 10.45 25.22 -14.37
C VAL A 149 10.45 23.69 -14.41
N LEU A 150 10.15 23.10 -15.56
CA LEU A 150 10.12 21.63 -15.69
C LEU A 150 11.50 21.00 -15.51
N MET A 151 12.57 21.70 -15.89
CA MET A 151 13.95 21.25 -15.62
C MET A 151 14.24 21.19 -14.12
N ILE A 152 13.76 22.16 -13.33
CA ILE A 152 13.87 22.12 -11.86
C ILE A 152 13.07 20.93 -11.31
N VAL A 153 11.80 20.80 -11.70
CA VAL A 153 10.92 19.72 -11.23
C VAL A 153 11.46 18.35 -11.59
N SER A 154 12.11 18.19 -12.74
CA SER A 154 12.70 16.91 -13.15
C SER A 154 13.87 16.43 -12.27
N ARG A 155 14.39 17.29 -11.38
CA ARG A 155 15.40 16.88 -10.40
C ARG A 155 14.80 16.27 -9.13
N LEU A 156 13.50 16.44 -8.92
CA LEU A 156 12.79 15.88 -7.77
C LEU A 156 12.61 14.37 -7.91
N GLU A 157 12.42 13.69 -6.78
CA GLU A 157 12.20 12.25 -6.73
C GLU A 157 10.72 11.95 -6.54
N PHE A 158 10.06 11.58 -7.63
CA PHE A 158 8.67 11.16 -7.63
C PHE A 158 8.58 9.63 -7.57
N ASN A 159 7.80 9.12 -6.62
CA ASN A 159 7.43 7.72 -6.51
C ASN A 159 5.89 7.61 -6.60
N LEU A 160 5.36 7.97 -7.77
CA LEU A 160 3.93 7.92 -8.06
C LEU A 160 3.52 6.51 -8.50
N ASP A 161 2.36 6.06 -8.03
CA ASP A 161 1.74 4.82 -8.47
C ASP A 161 1.15 5.01 -9.87
N VAL A 162 1.96 4.72 -10.88
CA VAL A 162 1.56 4.82 -12.30
C VAL A 162 0.60 3.71 -12.72
N ASN A 163 0.46 2.64 -11.92
CA ASN A 163 -0.49 1.57 -12.20
C ASN A 163 -1.92 2.00 -11.87
N ASN A 164 -2.10 2.85 -10.84
CA ASN A 164 -3.35 3.51 -10.50
C ASN A 164 -3.74 4.57 -11.54
N SER A 165 -4.29 4.12 -12.67
CA SER A 165 -4.54 4.98 -13.84
C SER A 165 -5.98 4.95 -14.34
N VAL A 166 -6.82 4.09 -13.77
CA VAL A 166 -8.21 3.84 -14.22
C VAL A 166 -9.06 5.11 -14.25
N PHE A 167 -8.81 6.07 -13.37
CA PHE A 167 -9.60 7.31 -13.27
C PHE A 167 -8.98 8.51 -13.97
N LEU A 168 -7.84 8.35 -14.65
CA LEU A 168 -7.14 9.48 -15.27
C LEU A 168 -7.91 10.10 -16.44
N ASP A 169 -8.82 9.37 -17.08
CA ASP A 169 -9.73 9.95 -18.08
C ASP A 169 -10.63 11.05 -17.47
N ASP A 170 -11.02 10.89 -16.20
CA ASP A 170 -11.98 11.76 -15.52
C ASP A 170 -11.29 12.80 -14.63
N THR A 171 -10.33 12.39 -13.81
CA THR A 171 -9.80 13.18 -12.69
C THR A 171 -8.29 13.01 -12.49
N TRP A 172 -7.64 14.02 -11.91
CA TRP A 172 -6.28 13.90 -11.38
C TRP A 172 -6.22 13.26 -10.00
N LYS A 173 -7.33 13.30 -9.24
CA LYS A 173 -7.41 12.64 -7.94
C LYS A 173 -7.28 11.13 -8.13
N ILE A 174 -6.42 10.52 -7.32
CA ILE A 174 -6.14 9.08 -7.36
C ILE A 174 -6.77 8.45 -6.10
N PRO A 175 -7.60 7.40 -6.22
CA PRO A 175 -8.10 6.67 -5.07
C PRO A 175 -6.98 5.87 -4.39
N ALA A 176 -7.16 5.52 -3.13
CA ALA A 176 -6.25 4.59 -2.45
C ALA A 176 -6.21 3.24 -3.19
N SER A 177 -5.07 2.56 -3.14
CA SER A 177 -4.87 1.25 -3.76
C SER A 177 -4.02 0.35 -2.87
N ILE A 178 -4.10 -0.95 -3.10
CA ILE A 178 -3.29 -1.94 -2.41
C ILE A 178 -2.86 -3.05 -3.38
N SER A 179 -1.60 -3.44 -3.26
CA SER A 179 -1.05 -4.65 -3.90
C SER A 179 -1.09 -5.78 -2.88
N LEU A 180 -1.75 -6.88 -3.22
CA LEU A 180 -1.88 -8.05 -2.35
C LEU A 180 -1.21 -9.26 -3.01
N GLN A 181 -0.58 -10.11 -2.20
CA GLN A 181 -0.09 -11.40 -2.65
C GLN A 181 -0.78 -12.49 -1.83
N LEU A 182 -1.59 -13.31 -2.49
CA LEU A 182 -2.37 -14.37 -1.86
C LEU A 182 -1.86 -15.76 -2.26
N CYS A 183 -2.17 -16.75 -1.43
CA CYS A 183 -1.84 -18.14 -1.70
C CYS A 183 -2.42 -18.60 -3.05
N PRO A 184 -1.75 -19.55 -3.74
CA PRO A 184 -2.30 -20.15 -4.95
C PRO A 184 -3.68 -20.75 -4.67
N SER A 185 -4.69 -20.34 -5.44
CA SER A 185 -6.04 -20.87 -5.32
C SER A 185 -6.70 -21.04 -6.69
N ARG A 186 -7.62 -22.01 -6.78
CA ARG A 186 -8.47 -22.22 -7.96
C ARG A 186 -9.53 -21.13 -8.09
N THR A 187 -9.94 -20.54 -6.96
CA THR A 187 -10.99 -19.52 -6.87
C THR A 187 -10.60 -18.46 -5.85
N LEU A 188 -10.64 -17.20 -6.26
CA LEU A 188 -10.43 -16.09 -5.34
C LEU A 188 -11.63 -15.91 -4.38
N GLY A 189 -12.83 -16.28 -4.83
CA GLY A 189 -14.10 -16.09 -4.10
C GLY A 189 -14.59 -14.64 -4.09
N VAL A 190 -14.31 -13.92 -5.17
CA VAL A 190 -14.79 -12.56 -5.42
C VAL A 190 -15.69 -12.61 -6.64
N THR A 191 -16.88 -12.03 -6.53
CA THR A 191 -17.77 -11.78 -7.67
C THR A 191 -17.59 -10.34 -8.13
N VAL A 192 -17.33 -10.15 -9.42
CA VAL A 192 -17.16 -8.82 -10.01
C VAL A 192 -18.23 -8.52 -11.05
N MET A 193 -18.63 -7.25 -11.13
CA MET A 193 -19.46 -6.68 -12.18
C MET A 193 -18.65 -5.65 -12.97
N PHE A 194 -18.70 -5.71 -14.30
CA PHE A 194 -18.00 -4.76 -15.16
C PHE A 194 -18.86 -3.52 -15.41
N ILE A 195 -18.38 -2.37 -14.95
CA ILE A 195 -19.01 -1.05 -15.16
C ILE A 195 -17.99 -0.13 -15.81
N ASP A 196 -18.27 0.33 -17.03
CA ASP A 196 -17.39 1.22 -17.81
C ASP A 196 -15.92 0.74 -17.87
N GLY A 197 -15.70 -0.55 -18.09
CA GLY A 197 -14.35 -1.14 -18.15
C GLY A 197 -13.73 -1.49 -16.80
N LYS A 198 -14.44 -1.34 -15.69
CA LYS A 198 -13.91 -1.53 -14.32
C LYS A 198 -14.59 -2.72 -13.66
N ALA A 199 -13.81 -3.67 -13.15
CA ALA A 199 -14.34 -4.84 -12.45
C ALA A 199 -14.62 -4.52 -10.97
N VAL A 200 -15.85 -4.07 -10.69
CA VAL A 200 -16.33 -3.71 -9.35
C VAL A 200 -16.65 -4.98 -8.57
N VAL A 201 -16.10 -5.14 -7.38
CA VAL A 201 -16.42 -6.22 -6.45
C VAL A 201 -17.84 -6.02 -5.93
N VAL A 202 -18.76 -6.93 -6.26
CA VAL A 202 -20.16 -6.84 -5.84
C VAL A 202 -20.51 -7.83 -4.73
N ASP A 203 -19.74 -8.90 -4.59
CA ASP A 203 -19.93 -9.90 -3.55
C ASP A 203 -18.61 -10.63 -3.23
N ILE A 204 -18.46 -11.09 -2.00
CA ILE A 204 -17.31 -11.84 -1.51
C ILE A 204 -17.84 -13.10 -0.83
N LEU A 205 -17.47 -14.26 -1.37
CA LEU A 205 -17.90 -15.55 -0.87
C LEU A 205 -17.31 -15.79 0.54
N GLU A 206 -18.16 -16.15 1.50
CA GLU A 206 -17.72 -16.55 2.85
C GLU A 206 -16.77 -17.75 2.80
N ASN A 207 -15.79 -17.78 3.73
CA ASN A 207 -14.74 -18.82 3.79
C ASN A 207 -13.92 -18.96 2.50
N SER A 208 -13.86 -17.89 1.70
CA SER A 208 -12.98 -17.82 0.54
C SER A 208 -11.67 -17.12 0.86
N LEU A 209 -10.67 -17.29 0.00
CA LEU A 209 -9.36 -16.63 0.13
C LEU A 209 -9.48 -15.10 0.22
N ALA A 210 -10.44 -14.51 -0.49
CA ALA A 210 -10.70 -13.07 -0.41
C ALA A 210 -11.38 -12.65 0.90
N ALA A 211 -12.24 -13.51 1.47
CA ALA A 211 -12.84 -13.26 2.78
C ALA A 211 -11.77 -13.33 3.89
N GLU A 212 -10.89 -14.33 3.85
CA GLU A 212 -9.78 -14.50 4.81
C GLU A 212 -8.73 -13.38 4.73
N CYS A 213 -8.55 -12.77 3.55
CA CYS A 213 -7.60 -11.67 3.38
C CYS A 213 -8.05 -10.41 4.13
N GLU A 214 -9.37 -10.19 4.29
CA GLU A 214 -10.02 -9.01 4.90
C GLU A 214 -9.70 -7.64 4.28
N GLU A 215 -8.69 -7.54 3.42
CA GLU A 215 -8.28 -6.33 2.71
C GLU A 215 -9.11 -6.07 1.45
N ILE A 216 -9.99 -6.97 1.03
CA ILE A 216 -10.88 -6.77 -0.12
C ILE A 216 -12.30 -6.54 0.40
N VAL A 217 -12.95 -5.46 -0.04
CA VAL A 217 -14.34 -5.16 0.36
C VAL A 217 -15.25 -4.98 -0.85
N VAL A 218 -16.55 -5.20 -0.63
CA VAL A 218 -17.59 -4.90 -1.62
C VAL A 218 -17.52 -3.42 -1.99
N GLY A 219 -17.52 -3.15 -3.29
CA GLY A 219 -17.36 -1.84 -3.88
C GLY A 219 -15.97 -1.56 -4.45
N ASP A 220 -14.92 -2.25 -3.98
CA ASP A 220 -13.56 -2.09 -4.51
C ASP A 220 -13.48 -2.47 -6.00
N ILE A 221 -12.44 -2.00 -6.70
CA ILE A 221 -12.16 -2.42 -8.08
C ILE A 221 -11.00 -3.40 -8.07
N LEU A 222 -11.24 -4.59 -8.64
CA LEU A 222 -10.17 -5.50 -9.01
C LEU A 222 -9.54 -5.00 -10.32
N ASP A 223 -8.41 -4.32 -10.23
CA ASP A 223 -7.82 -3.61 -11.37
C ASP A 223 -6.77 -4.46 -12.12
N SER A 224 -6.00 -5.30 -11.42
CA SER A 224 -5.15 -6.29 -12.08
C SER A 224 -4.97 -7.58 -11.30
N LEU A 225 -4.69 -8.65 -12.06
CA LEU A 225 -4.40 -10.00 -11.55
C LEU A 225 -3.12 -10.51 -12.23
N ASN A 226 -2.07 -10.78 -11.46
CA ASN A 226 -0.74 -11.21 -11.91
C ASN A 226 -0.19 -10.31 -13.05
N GLY A 227 -0.34 -9.00 -12.87
CA GLY A 227 0.06 -7.97 -13.84
C GLY A 227 -0.87 -7.81 -15.05
N MET A 228 -1.88 -8.67 -15.21
CA MET A 228 -2.88 -8.55 -16.29
C MET A 228 -4.01 -7.60 -15.86
N PRO A 229 -4.30 -6.53 -16.63
CA PRO A 229 -5.44 -5.66 -16.34
C PRO A 229 -6.77 -6.39 -16.42
N VAL A 230 -7.64 -6.16 -15.42
CA VAL A 230 -8.98 -6.74 -15.38
C VAL A 230 -10.00 -5.70 -15.87
N ASN A 231 -10.34 -5.77 -17.15
CA ASN A 231 -11.29 -4.88 -17.83
C ASN A 231 -12.27 -5.69 -18.70
N ASP A 232 -13.12 -5.02 -19.48
CA ASP A 232 -14.15 -5.66 -20.31
C ASP A 232 -13.60 -6.77 -21.24
N SER A 233 -12.32 -6.69 -21.65
CA SER A 233 -11.72 -7.70 -22.52
C SER A 233 -11.54 -9.07 -21.87
N VAL A 234 -11.49 -9.12 -20.53
CA VAL A 234 -11.38 -10.37 -19.76
C VAL A 234 -12.74 -10.84 -19.21
N GLN A 235 -13.82 -10.09 -19.48
CA GLN A 235 -15.17 -10.49 -19.11
C GLN A 235 -15.51 -11.86 -19.74
N GLY A 236 -16.01 -12.79 -18.93
CA GLY A 236 -16.31 -14.16 -19.37
C GLY A 236 -15.09 -15.07 -19.57
N THR A 237 -13.87 -14.54 -19.59
CA THR A 237 -12.63 -15.32 -19.72
C THR A 237 -11.77 -15.32 -18.45
N MET A 238 -12.20 -14.63 -17.39
CA MET A 238 -11.53 -14.56 -16.09
C MET A 238 -11.21 -15.94 -15.50
N LEU A 239 -12.07 -16.94 -15.68
CA LEU A 239 -11.80 -18.33 -15.31
C LEU A 239 -10.59 -18.92 -16.07
N ASN A 240 -10.42 -18.56 -17.34
CA ASN A 240 -9.27 -18.99 -18.13
C ASN A 240 -7.99 -18.27 -17.69
N VAL A 241 -8.10 -17.00 -17.29
CA VAL A 241 -6.99 -16.26 -16.66
C VAL A 241 -6.57 -16.97 -15.38
N MET A 242 -7.51 -17.27 -14.47
CA MET A 242 -7.25 -18.00 -13.22
C MET A 242 -6.65 -19.40 -13.46
N LYS A 243 -7.11 -20.12 -14.50
CA LYS A 243 -6.54 -21.44 -14.86
C LYS A 243 -5.08 -21.37 -15.26
N ARG A 244 -4.64 -20.29 -15.92
CA ARG A 244 -3.24 -20.12 -16.38
C ARG A 244 -2.28 -19.88 -15.23
N VAL A 245 -2.76 -19.34 -14.11
CA VAL A 245 -1.97 -19.05 -12.91
C VAL A 245 -2.19 -20.06 -11.77
N MET A 246 -2.83 -21.21 -12.06
CA MET A 246 -2.98 -22.27 -11.08
C MET A 246 -1.62 -22.75 -10.55
N GLY A 247 -1.50 -22.81 -9.23
CA GLY A 247 -0.27 -23.23 -8.54
C GLY A 247 0.76 -22.11 -8.35
N GLN A 248 0.51 -20.89 -8.85
CA GLN A 248 1.34 -19.72 -8.59
C GLN A 248 0.65 -18.77 -7.59
N PRO A 249 1.41 -17.96 -6.83
CA PRO A 249 0.84 -16.90 -6.00
C PRO A 249 -0.03 -15.95 -6.83
N LEU A 250 -1.12 -15.48 -6.22
CA LEU A 250 -2.02 -14.50 -6.83
C LEU A 250 -1.59 -13.11 -6.40
N GLU A 251 -1.08 -12.32 -7.35
CA GLU A 251 -0.75 -10.91 -7.18
C GLU A 251 -1.95 -10.08 -7.64
N LEU A 252 -2.62 -9.44 -6.70
CA LEU A 252 -3.78 -8.60 -6.97
C LEU A 252 -3.39 -7.15 -6.83
N TYR A 253 -3.96 -6.31 -7.68
CA TYR A 253 -3.95 -4.87 -7.49
C TYR A 253 -5.38 -4.38 -7.37
N ILE A 254 -5.72 -3.88 -6.19
CA ILE A 254 -7.07 -3.46 -5.81
C ILE A 254 -7.09 -1.96 -5.65
N ILE A 255 -8.04 -1.30 -6.31
CA ILE A 255 -8.34 0.11 -6.10
C ILE A 255 -9.49 0.22 -5.09
N LYS A 256 -9.26 0.96 -4.02
CA LYS A 256 -10.22 1.11 -2.92
C LYS A 256 -11.36 2.02 -3.31
N CYS A 257 -12.57 1.59 -2.98
CA CYS A 257 -13.77 2.42 -3.18
C CYS A 257 -13.89 3.55 -2.16
N ALA A 258 -13.31 3.36 -0.97
CA ALA A 258 -13.34 4.30 0.14
C ALA A 258 -11.95 4.51 0.75
N SER A 259 -11.76 5.68 1.33
CA SER A 259 -10.64 5.97 2.24
C SER A 259 -11.22 6.45 3.57
N GLY A 260 -11.09 5.64 4.62
CA GLY A 260 -11.76 5.87 5.88
C GLY A 260 -13.29 5.86 5.73
N SER A 261 -13.95 6.93 6.16
CA SER A 261 -15.41 7.11 6.09
C SER A 261 -15.88 7.80 4.81
N VAL A 262 -15.02 7.97 3.82
CA VAL A 262 -15.33 8.74 2.60
C VAL A 262 -15.16 7.87 1.36
N ILE A 263 -16.25 7.73 0.59
CA ILE A 263 -16.22 7.09 -0.73
C ILE A 263 -15.51 8.02 -1.71
N PHE A 264 -14.65 7.45 -2.55
CA PHE A 264 -14.02 8.21 -3.64
C PHE A 264 -15.12 8.77 -4.57
N PRO A 265 -15.19 10.08 -4.83
CA PRO A 265 -16.37 10.67 -5.48
C PRO A 265 -16.73 10.04 -6.83
N GLN A 266 -15.73 9.65 -7.62
CA GLN A 266 -15.89 9.03 -8.93
C GLN A 266 -16.40 7.60 -8.85
N MET A 267 -16.30 6.94 -7.68
CA MET A 267 -16.90 5.63 -7.44
C MET A 267 -18.41 5.70 -7.22
N VAL A 268 -18.94 6.80 -6.71
CA VAL A 268 -20.38 6.92 -6.39
C VAL A 268 -21.30 6.55 -7.57
N PRO A 269 -21.14 7.08 -8.80
CA PRO A 269 -21.98 6.67 -9.92
C PRO A 269 -21.76 5.21 -10.32
N ILE A 270 -20.52 4.72 -10.26
CA ILE A 270 -20.16 3.33 -10.60
C ILE A 270 -20.83 2.34 -9.64
N LEU A 271 -20.76 2.60 -8.34
CA LEU A 271 -21.38 1.77 -7.30
C LEU A 271 -22.90 1.72 -7.48
N LYS A 272 -23.54 2.86 -7.76
CA LYS A 272 -24.99 2.93 -8.02
C LYS A 272 -25.39 2.12 -9.25
N GLN A 273 -24.60 2.17 -10.33
CA GLN A 273 -24.85 1.35 -11.53
C GLN A 273 -24.66 -0.14 -11.25
N ALA A 274 -23.73 -0.50 -10.37
CA ALA A 274 -23.55 -1.87 -9.89
C ALA A 274 -24.64 -2.34 -8.91
N GLY A 275 -25.64 -1.49 -8.60
CA GLY A 275 -26.69 -1.80 -7.63
C GLY A 275 -26.26 -1.73 -6.17
N LEU A 276 -25.07 -1.17 -5.89
CA LEU A 276 -24.51 -1.04 -4.55
C LEU A 276 -24.85 0.32 -3.95
N ASN A 277 -25.23 0.33 -2.67
CA ASN A 277 -25.46 1.56 -1.92
C ASN A 277 -24.17 2.03 -1.23
N PRO A 278 -23.62 3.21 -1.58
CA PRO A 278 -22.37 3.70 -0.98
C PRO A 278 -22.42 3.83 0.55
N GLN A 279 -23.57 4.15 1.14
CA GLN A 279 -23.70 4.29 2.59
C GLN A 279 -23.61 2.92 3.27
N GLN A 280 -24.26 1.90 2.72
CA GLN A 280 -24.19 0.53 3.26
C GLN A 280 -22.76 -0.02 3.19
N ILE A 281 -22.01 0.31 2.13
CA ILE A 281 -20.59 -0.04 2.03
C ILE A 281 -19.80 0.60 3.17
N LEU A 282 -19.95 1.91 3.39
CA LEU A 282 -19.25 2.61 4.49
C LEU A 282 -19.60 2.05 5.87
N ASP A 283 -20.87 1.74 6.09
CA ASP A 283 -21.33 1.14 7.35
C ASP A 283 -20.69 -0.24 7.55
N SER A 284 -20.62 -1.06 6.49
CA SER A 284 -20.00 -2.39 6.53
C SER A 284 -18.48 -2.32 6.80
N ILE A 285 -17.78 -1.36 6.19
CA ILE A 285 -16.34 -1.13 6.42
C ILE A 285 -16.11 -0.69 7.86
N SER A 286 -16.98 0.17 8.39
CA SER A 286 -16.88 0.68 9.76
C SER A 286 -17.12 -0.43 10.80
N ILE A 287 -18.09 -1.32 10.55
CA ILE A 287 -18.37 -2.48 11.41
C ILE A 287 -17.19 -3.45 11.40
N LYS A 288 -16.68 -3.80 10.21
CA LYS A 288 -15.49 -4.67 10.08
C LYS A 288 -14.28 -4.10 10.81
N LYS A 289 -14.03 -2.79 10.67
CA LYS A 289 -12.93 -2.13 11.38
C LYS A 289 -13.09 -2.21 12.90
N LYS A 290 -14.28 -1.93 13.43
CA LYS A 290 -14.55 -2.06 14.87
C LYS A 290 -14.37 -3.48 15.39
N ASN A 291 -14.81 -4.48 14.62
CA ASN A 291 -14.61 -5.88 15.00
C ASN A 291 -13.12 -6.25 14.98
N ARG A 292 -12.37 -5.78 13.98
CA ARG A 292 -10.92 -5.99 13.89
C ARG A 292 -10.18 -5.35 15.05
N ASP A 293 -10.50 -4.11 15.42
CA ASP A 293 -9.90 -3.42 16.57
C ASP A 293 -10.19 -4.22 17.87
N ASN A 294 -11.41 -4.73 18.04
CA ASN A 294 -11.77 -5.57 19.20
C ASN A 294 -11.09 -6.95 19.19
N GLU A 295 -10.87 -7.56 18.01
CA GLU A 295 -10.23 -8.87 17.86
C GLU A 295 -8.69 -8.79 17.94
N GLU A 296 -8.05 -7.73 17.45
CA GLU A 296 -6.63 -7.45 17.68
C GLU A 296 -6.35 -7.15 19.15
N ASP A 297 -7.25 -6.43 19.83
CA ASP A 297 -7.21 -6.25 21.28
C ASP A 297 -7.38 -7.58 22.03
N ALA A 298 -8.13 -8.56 21.48
CA ALA A 298 -8.25 -9.90 22.08
C ALA A 298 -7.08 -10.84 21.75
N ALA A 299 -6.52 -10.77 20.54
CA ALA A 299 -5.41 -11.58 20.06
C ALA A 299 -4.05 -11.14 20.61
N SER A 300 -3.94 -9.92 21.14
CA SER A 300 -2.76 -9.40 21.84
C SER A 300 -2.70 -9.77 23.32
N LEU A 301 -3.78 -10.33 23.89
CA LEU A 301 -3.85 -10.68 25.31
C LEU A 301 -3.05 -11.95 25.64
N ILE A 302 -2.05 -11.78 26.49
CA ILE A 302 -1.35 -12.87 27.16
C ILE A 302 -2.05 -13.11 28.50
N SER A 303 -2.33 -14.38 28.83
CA SER A 303 -2.83 -14.77 30.14
C SER A 303 -1.77 -15.57 30.89
N TYR A 304 -1.52 -15.22 32.15
CA TYR A 304 -0.78 -16.04 33.08
C TYR A 304 -1.68 -17.18 33.56
N VAL A 305 -1.17 -18.41 33.45
CA VAL A 305 -1.93 -19.65 33.69
C VAL A 305 -1.60 -20.26 35.04
N GLY A 306 -0.37 -20.04 35.51
CA GLY A 306 0.12 -20.56 36.78
C GLY A 306 1.61 -20.90 36.72
N ASN A 307 2.07 -21.59 37.75
CA ASN A 307 3.45 -22.05 37.85
C ASN A 307 3.52 -23.48 38.39
N VAL A 308 4.61 -24.18 38.07
CA VAL A 308 4.91 -25.54 38.55
C VAL A 308 6.37 -25.59 39.02
N ASP A 309 6.59 -26.14 40.21
CA ASP A 309 7.93 -26.35 40.75
C ASP A 309 8.64 -27.49 39.99
N THR A 310 9.79 -27.20 39.38
CA THR A 310 10.59 -28.18 38.63
C THR A 310 11.78 -28.70 39.44
N GLY A 311 11.91 -28.28 40.70
CA GLY A 311 12.96 -28.72 41.63
C GLY A 311 14.35 -28.34 41.12
N THR A 312 15.29 -29.28 41.06
CA THR A 312 16.66 -29.02 40.60
C THR A 312 16.82 -29.00 39.07
N ARG A 313 15.72 -29.12 38.30
CA ARG A 313 15.77 -29.23 36.84
C ARG A 313 15.32 -27.92 36.17
N GLY A 314 16.24 -27.26 35.46
CA GLY A 314 15.98 -26.03 34.70
C GLY A 314 15.95 -26.20 33.17
N ASP A 315 15.97 -27.44 32.66
CA ASP A 315 16.08 -27.68 31.22
C ASP A 315 14.74 -27.50 30.48
N VAL A 316 14.81 -27.17 29.18
CA VAL A 316 13.64 -26.91 28.32
C VAL A 316 12.63 -28.06 28.31
N LYS A 317 13.04 -29.32 28.56
CA LYS A 317 12.08 -30.44 28.58
C LYS A 317 11.12 -30.34 29.76
N GLN A 318 11.50 -29.68 30.87
CA GLN A 318 10.61 -29.48 32.01
C GLN A 318 9.42 -28.59 31.66
N ILE A 319 9.54 -27.70 30.67
CA ILE A 319 8.42 -26.86 30.21
C ILE A 319 7.27 -27.73 29.70
N PHE A 320 7.58 -28.75 28.90
CA PHE A 320 6.56 -29.67 28.39
C PHE A 320 5.86 -30.44 29.53
N PHE A 321 6.61 -30.93 30.52
CA PHE A 321 6.03 -31.63 31.66
C PHE A 321 5.17 -30.70 32.53
N ALA A 322 5.67 -29.51 32.83
CA ALA A 322 4.98 -28.50 33.64
C ALA A 322 3.65 -28.03 33.02
N ILE A 323 3.64 -27.74 31.71
CA ILE A 323 2.41 -27.38 30.99
C ILE A 323 1.39 -28.51 31.08
N ASN A 324 1.82 -29.75 30.82
CA ASN A 324 0.93 -30.91 30.88
C ASN A 324 0.39 -31.19 32.29
N GLU A 325 1.22 -31.02 33.32
CA GLU A 325 0.80 -31.17 34.71
C GLU A 325 -0.25 -30.12 35.10
N LEU A 326 0.03 -28.84 34.81
CA LEU A 326 -0.87 -27.74 35.15
C LEU A 326 -2.22 -27.90 34.45
N VAL A 327 -2.22 -28.21 33.15
CA VAL A 327 -3.44 -28.41 32.36
C VAL A 327 -4.24 -29.62 32.87
N LYS A 328 -3.58 -30.74 33.20
CA LYS A 328 -4.28 -31.95 33.72
C LYS A 328 -4.81 -31.77 35.14
N SER A 329 -4.14 -30.97 35.96
CA SER A 329 -4.53 -30.75 37.36
C SER A 329 -5.82 -29.93 37.52
N GLY A 330 -6.28 -29.25 36.47
CA GLY A 330 -7.44 -28.36 36.50
C GLY A 330 -7.22 -27.07 37.31
N ARG A 331 -5.98 -26.81 37.77
CA ARG A 331 -5.60 -25.62 38.56
C ARG A 331 -5.16 -24.43 37.68
N ALA A 332 -5.44 -24.49 36.38
CA ALA A 332 -5.10 -23.43 35.46
C ALA A 332 -5.93 -22.19 35.77
N GLU A 333 -5.28 -21.15 36.27
CA GLU A 333 -5.86 -19.82 36.36
C GLU A 333 -5.81 -19.15 34.98
N SER A 334 -6.54 -18.05 34.80
CA SER A 334 -6.44 -17.25 33.58
C SER A 334 -6.48 -15.79 33.97
N LEU A 335 -5.30 -15.26 34.30
CA LEU A 335 -5.14 -13.86 34.66
C LEU A 335 -4.56 -13.09 33.47
N PRO A 336 -5.23 -12.07 32.92
CA PRO A 336 -4.66 -11.23 31.89
C PRO A 336 -3.37 -10.55 32.39
N VAL A 337 -2.30 -10.61 31.59
CA VAL A 337 -0.99 -10.04 31.93
C VAL A 337 -0.32 -9.35 30.75
N THR A 338 0.54 -8.38 31.08
CA THR A 338 1.50 -7.79 30.15
C THR A 338 2.90 -8.29 30.52
N ILE A 339 3.67 -8.73 29.53
CA ILE A 339 5.07 -9.15 29.74
C ILE A 339 5.98 -8.10 29.11
N GLU A 340 6.80 -7.45 29.94
CA GLU A 340 7.82 -6.51 29.50
C GLU A 340 9.20 -7.16 29.58
N CYS A 341 9.89 -7.21 28.45
CA CYS A 341 11.28 -7.65 28.38
C CYS A 341 12.20 -6.42 28.41
N HIS A 342 12.87 -6.19 29.53
CA HIS A 342 13.83 -5.11 29.73
C HIS A 342 15.26 -5.61 29.52
N ASP A 343 16.26 -4.74 29.70
CA ASP A 343 17.67 -5.09 29.52
C ASP A 343 18.20 -6.07 30.58
N LEU A 344 17.68 -6.02 31.81
CA LEU A 344 18.15 -6.80 32.95
C LEU A 344 17.30 -8.04 33.26
N GLY A 345 16.09 -8.13 32.70
CA GLY A 345 15.17 -9.23 32.99
C GLY A 345 13.78 -9.03 32.43
N ILE A 346 12.85 -9.85 32.91
CA ILE A 346 11.45 -9.85 32.51
C ILE A 346 10.61 -9.34 33.67
N LYS A 347 9.65 -8.47 33.38
CA LYS A 347 8.63 -8.00 34.32
C LYS A 347 7.25 -8.41 33.83
N VAL A 348 6.46 -9.03 34.71
CA VAL A 348 5.08 -9.44 34.41
C VAL A 348 4.12 -8.57 35.21
N LEU A 349 3.23 -7.88 34.51
CA LEU A 349 2.24 -6.98 35.10
C LEU A 349 0.84 -7.55 34.96
N SER A 350 -0.01 -7.32 35.95
CA SER A 350 -1.44 -7.61 35.86
C SER A 350 -2.07 -6.72 34.79
N GLY A 351 -2.71 -7.31 33.78
CA GLY A 351 -3.43 -6.57 32.73
C GLY A 351 -4.59 -5.73 33.29
N LEU A 352 -5.14 -6.12 34.44
CA LEU A 352 -6.26 -5.44 35.09
C LEU A 352 -5.83 -4.25 35.96
N THR A 353 -4.71 -4.38 36.68
CA THR A 353 -4.30 -3.40 37.71
C THR A 353 -2.99 -2.68 37.39
N GLN A 354 -2.29 -3.11 36.34
CA GLN A 354 -0.95 -2.65 35.96
C GLN A 354 0.10 -2.77 37.10
N LYS A 355 -0.19 -3.57 38.13
CA LYS A 355 0.77 -3.89 39.20
C LYS A 355 1.68 -5.03 38.78
N VAL A 356 2.95 -4.94 39.17
CA VAL A 356 3.93 -6.01 38.98
C VAL A 356 3.51 -7.23 39.78
N LEU A 357 3.34 -8.36 39.10
CA LEU A 357 3.06 -9.66 39.71
C LEU A 357 4.36 -10.31 40.16
N PHE A 358 5.36 -10.31 39.28
CA PHE A 358 6.71 -10.82 39.54
C PHE A 358 7.69 -10.28 38.49
N GLU A 359 8.97 -10.30 38.84
CA GLU A 359 10.09 -9.85 38.02
C GLU A 359 11.24 -10.84 38.20
N HIS A 360 11.86 -11.26 37.08
CA HIS A 360 12.96 -12.20 37.07
C HIS A 360 14.12 -11.65 36.24
N PRO A 361 15.28 -11.38 36.85
CA PRO A 361 16.53 -11.12 36.14
C PRO A 361 16.87 -12.24 35.16
N TYR A 362 17.49 -11.90 34.03
CA TYR A 362 17.88 -12.91 33.04
C TYR A 362 18.88 -13.94 33.58
N MET A 363 19.67 -13.60 34.62
CA MET A 363 20.61 -14.53 35.27
C MET A 363 19.92 -15.65 36.06
N GLU A 364 18.65 -15.48 36.41
CA GLU A 364 17.84 -16.48 37.12
C GLU A 364 17.07 -17.37 36.14
N ILE A 365 16.98 -16.98 34.86
CA ILE A 365 16.24 -17.71 33.83
C ILE A 365 17.12 -18.77 33.20
N SER A 366 16.68 -20.03 33.30
CA SER A 366 17.40 -21.21 32.82
C SER A 366 17.00 -21.64 31.41
N SER A 367 15.72 -21.48 31.07
CA SER A 367 15.16 -21.89 29.78
C SER A 367 13.84 -21.19 29.47
N CYS A 368 13.49 -21.13 28.19
CA CYS A 368 12.19 -20.69 27.70
C CYS A 368 11.77 -21.54 26.50
N GLY A 369 10.46 -21.69 26.29
CA GLY A 369 9.93 -22.49 25.19
C GLY A 369 8.40 -22.53 25.15
N SER A 370 7.86 -23.22 24.15
CA SER A 370 6.42 -23.41 23.95
C SER A 370 6.07 -24.88 23.73
N SER A 371 4.79 -25.22 23.93
CA SER A 371 4.28 -26.55 23.59
C SER A 371 4.09 -26.69 22.07
N THR A 372 4.41 -27.86 21.52
CA THR A 372 4.27 -28.18 20.09
C THR A 372 2.93 -28.84 19.73
N SER A 373 2.10 -29.18 20.72
CA SER A 373 0.80 -29.85 20.52
C SER A 373 -0.19 -29.48 21.64
N GLY A 374 -1.38 -28.97 21.27
CA GLY A 374 -2.36 -28.39 22.19
C GLY A 374 -2.37 -26.85 22.16
N PRO A 375 -3.22 -26.14 22.96
CA PRO A 375 -3.34 -24.69 22.92
C PRO A 375 -1.97 -23.99 23.03
N LEU A 376 -1.83 -22.78 22.49
CA LEU A 376 -0.58 -22.00 22.45
C LEU A 376 -0.10 -21.58 23.86
N TYR A 377 0.45 -22.54 24.61
CA TYR A 377 1.13 -22.33 25.87
C TYR A 377 2.61 -22.07 25.63
N PHE A 378 3.15 -21.13 26.39
CA PHE A 378 4.58 -20.86 26.45
C PHE A 378 4.99 -20.58 27.87
N ALA A 379 6.27 -20.79 28.17
CA ALA A 379 6.78 -20.67 29.51
C ALA A 379 8.27 -20.30 29.53
N TYR A 380 8.71 -19.85 30.69
CA TYR A 380 10.12 -19.81 31.05
C TYR A 380 10.33 -20.38 32.45
N ILE A 381 11.53 -20.85 32.73
CA ILE A 381 11.92 -21.41 34.02
C ILE A 381 12.89 -20.46 34.69
N ALA A 382 12.53 -19.96 35.87
CA ALA A 382 13.39 -19.13 36.70
C ALA A 382 13.67 -19.79 38.06
N GLY A 383 14.83 -19.52 38.62
CA GLY A 383 15.25 -19.98 39.95
C GLY A 383 15.23 -18.86 40.99
N ASP A 384 15.33 -19.22 42.27
CA ASP A 384 15.38 -18.26 43.38
C ASP A 384 16.73 -17.53 43.53
N GLU A 385 17.75 -17.96 42.79
CA GLU A 385 19.10 -17.41 42.75
C GLU A 385 19.65 -17.51 41.31
N ASN A 386 20.86 -16.97 41.07
CA ASN A 386 21.59 -17.18 39.82
C ASN A 386 21.56 -18.65 39.39
N PHE A 387 21.30 -18.90 38.09
CA PHE A 387 21.12 -20.26 37.54
C PHE A 387 22.24 -21.24 37.92
N SER A 388 23.49 -20.77 38.06
CA SER A 388 24.65 -21.58 38.41
C SER A 388 24.66 -22.10 39.86
N ASN A 389 23.99 -21.42 40.79
CA ASN A 389 23.95 -21.76 42.22
C ASN A 389 22.55 -22.20 42.69
N CYS A 390 21.55 -22.07 41.82
CA CYS A 390 20.16 -22.29 42.17
C CYS A 390 19.85 -23.77 42.44
N LYS A 391 19.13 -24.04 43.54
CA LYS A 391 18.70 -25.39 43.96
C LYS A 391 17.24 -25.69 43.63
N ASN A 392 16.43 -24.67 43.35
CA ASN A 392 15.00 -24.79 43.09
C ASN A 392 14.59 -23.90 41.92
N PHE A 393 13.96 -24.53 40.92
CA PHE A 393 13.44 -23.88 39.73
C PHE A 393 11.92 -23.96 39.71
N LYS A 394 11.31 -22.95 39.11
CA LYS A 394 9.88 -22.84 38.89
C LYS A 394 9.59 -22.45 37.45
N CYS A 395 8.66 -23.19 36.83
CA CYS A 395 8.21 -22.94 35.47
C CYS A 395 6.98 -22.04 35.48
N TYR A 396 7.07 -20.84 34.90
CA TYR A 396 6.00 -19.86 34.79
C TYR A 396 5.31 -19.99 33.43
N ILE A 397 4.01 -20.32 33.44
CA ILE A 397 3.26 -20.73 32.25
C ILE A 397 2.27 -19.64 31.85
N PHE A 398 2.25 -19.36 30.55
CA PHE A 398 1.42 -18.36 29.91
C PHE A 398 0.69 -18.96 28.72
N ARG A 399 -0.39 -18.30 28.31
CA ARG A 399 -1.18 -18.62 27.13
C ARG A 399 -1.40 -17.37 26.31
N SER A 400 -1.24 -17.49 25.00
CA SER A 400 -1.66 -16.46 24.02
C SER A 400 -2.41 -17.16 22.89
N LEU A 401 -3.24 -16.42 22.16
CA LEU A 401 -3.88 -16.91 20.93
C LEU A 401 -3.02 -16.59 19.68
N ASN A 402 -1.97 -15.76 19.83
CA ASN A 402 -1.14 -15.29 18.73
C ASN A 402 0.23 -16.01 18.69
N PRO A 403 0.45 -16.95 17.76
CA PRO A 403 1.70 -17.70 17.67
C PRO A 403 2.92 -16.82 17.33
N LEU A 404 2.74 -15.75 16.54
CA LEU A 404 3.82 -14.84 16.17
C LEU A 404 4.26 -14.00 17.37
N GLN A 405 3.31 -13.57 18.21
CA GLN A 405 3.60 -12.86 19.47
C GLN A 405 4.42 -13.76 20.41
N VAL A 406 4.05 -15.04 20.55
CA VAL A 406 4.78 -16.02 21.36
C VAL A 406 6.18 -16.25 20.82
N GLU A 407 6.33 -16.44 19.52
CA GLU A 407 7.65 -16.63 18.89
C GLU A 407 8.56 -15.41 19.10
N SER A 408 8.02 -14.20 18.93
CA SER A 408 8.76 -12.95 19.16
C SER A 408 9.19 -12.83 20.63
N LEU A 409 8.28 -13.07 21.57
CA LEU A 409 8.57 -12.97 23.01
C LEU A 409 9.65 -14.00 23.43
N LEU A 410 9.52 -15.26 23.00
CA LEU A 410 10.50 -16.29 23.29
C LEU A 410 11.87 -16.00 22.66
N LYS A 411 11.92 -15.40 21.47
CA LYS A 411 13.17 -14.92 20.87
C LYS A 411 13.81 -13.82 21.72
N THR A 412 13.03 -12.84 22.18
CA THR A 412 13.53 -11.74 23.03
C THR A 412 14.06 -12.27 24.36
N ILE A 413 13.29 -13.13 25.05
CA ILE A 413 13.71 -13.78 26.30
C ILE A 413 15.00 -14.59 26.07
N GLY A 414 15.00 -15.42 25.02
CA GLY A 414 16.14 -16.24 24.61
C GLY A 414 17.40 -15.44 24.33
N GLN A 415 17.27 -14.26 23.71
CA GLN A 415 18.40 -13.34 23.50
C GLN A 415 18.87 -12.70 24.81
N GLY A 416 17.93 -12.29 25.67
CA GLY A 416 18.22 -11.65 26.96
C GLY A 416 19.12 -12.51 27.84
N PHE A 417 18.74 -13.75 28.12
CA PHE A 417 19.56 -14.60 29.01
C PHE A 417 20.78 -15.20 28.31
N LYS A 418 20.80 -15.36 26.98
CA LYS A 418 22.04 -15.68 26.27
C LYS A 418 23.10 -14.60 26.44
N ARG A 419 22.72 -13.32 26.53
CA ARG A 419 23.67 -12.22 26.78
C ARG A 419 24.26 -12.27 28.18
N THR A 420 23.51 -12.77 29.16
CA THR A 420 23.94 -12.83 30.58
C THR A 420 24.63 -14.13 30.98
N LEU A 421 24.49 -15.21 30.19
CA LEU A 421 25.17 -16.50 30.43
C LEU A 421 26.65 -16.54 29.98
N PHE A 422 27.08 -15.60 29.13
CA PHE A 422 28.45 -15.56 28.56
C PHE A 422 29.33 -14.41 29.07
N THR A 423 28.92 -13.70 30.11
CA THR A 423 29.82 -12.79 30.84
C THR A 423 30.63 -13.56 31.87
N VAL A 424 31.79 -14.08 31.44
CA VAL A 424 32.97 -14.30 32.30
C VAL A 424 33.97 -13.21 31.97
#